data_AF-A0A6V7JYL7-F1
#
_entry.id   AF-A0A6V7JYL7-F1
#
_cell.length_a   1.000
_cell.length_b   1.000
_cell.length_c   1.000
_cell.angle_alpha   90.00
_cell.angle_beta   90.00
_cell.angle_gamma   90.00
#
_symmetry.space_group_name_H-M   'P 1'
#
loop_
_entity.id
_entity.type
_entity.pdbx_description
1 polymer ?
#
loop_
_entity_poly.entity_id
_entity_poly.type
_entity_poly.pdbx_seq_one_letter_code
_entity_poly.pdbx_strand_id
1 'polypeptide(L)' 'KKLVVQWLKYLMTFNKTIPEMELRNDFLYYLVLRIQEGSLLSPFDSTPPNATHIKDLAHLI' A
#
# COMPACT_ATOMS: atom_id res chain seq x y z
N LYS A 1 10.01 9.78 3.44
CA LYS A 1 8.79 10.12 4.23
C LYS A 1 7.59 10.56 3.37
N LYS A 2 7.76 11.40 2.32
CA LYS A 2 6.65 11.82 1.43
C LYS A 2 5.92 10.66 0.73
N LEU A 3 6.67 9.69 0.18
CA LEU A 3 6.10 8.50 -0.48
C LEU A 3 5.24 7.64 0.47
N VAL A 4 5.70 7.43 1.71
CA VAL A 4 4.93 6.73 2.75
C VAL A 4 3.57 7.38 2.94
N VAL A 5 3.53 8.71 3.07
CA VAL A 5 2.26 9.44 3.25
C VAL A 5 1.37 9.33 2.01
N GLN A 6 1.95 9.30 0.80
CA GLN A 6 1.19 9.07 -0.44
C GLN A 6 0.57 7.67 -0.48
N TRP A 7 1.36 6.64 -0.15
CA TRP A 7 0.87 5.26 -0.04
C TRP A 7 -0.20 5.11 1.03
N LEU A 8 -0.01 5.70 2.22
CA LEU A 8 -1.03 5.69 3.28
C LEU A 8 -2.34 6.32 2.80
N LYS A 9 -2.28 7.53 2.21
CA LYS A 9 -3.46 8.20 1.67
C LYS A 9 -4.14 7.38 0.59
N TYR A 10 -3.37 6.78 -0.30
CA TYR A 10 -3.87 5.94 -1.38
C TYR A 10 -4.56 4.68 -0.85
N LEU A 11 -3.90 3.92 0.03
CA LEU A 11 -4.45 2.71 0.63
C LEU A 11 -5.71 2.98 1.45
N MET A 12 -5.82 4.13 2.11
CA MET A 12 -7.03 4.53 2.84
C MET A 12 -8.25 4.75 1.95
N THR A 13 -8.08 4.93 0.63
CA THR A 13 -9.21 5.03 -0.32
C THR A 13 -9.90 3.68 -0.54
N PHE A 14 -9.22 2.58 -0.22
CA PHE A 14 -9.72 1.22 -0.42
C PHE A 14 -10.35 0.68 0.87
N ASN A 15 -11.65 0.93 1.05
CA ASN A 15 -12.35 0.63 2.30
C ASN A 15 -13.82 0.24 2.12
N LYS A 16 -14.23 -0.24 0.94
CA LYS A 16 -15.65 -0.54 0.66
C LYS A 16 -16.03 -1.96 1.03
N THR A 17 -15.16 -2.93 0.80
CA THR A 17 -15.46 -4.36 1.03
C THR A 17 -14.47 -5.01 1.99
N ILE A 18 -14.87 -6.09 2.68
CA ILE A 18 -13.97 -6.83 3.58
C ILE A 18 -12.71 -7.33 2.84
N PRO A 19 -12.79 -7.98 1.67
CA PRO A 19 -11.59 -8.45 0.96
C PRO A 19 -10.64 -7.31 0.58
N GLU A 20 -11.20 -6.14 0.31
CA GLU A 20 -10.41 -4.94 0.03
C GLU A 20 -9.71 -4.42 1.29
N MET A 21 -10.40 -4.43 2.44
CA MET A 21 -9.80 -4.05 3.72
C MET A 21 -8.71 -5.03 4.16
N GLU A 22 -8.89 -6.33 3.93
CA GLU A 22 -7.89 -7.36 4.20
C GLU A 22 -6.62 -7.10 3.38
N LEU A 23 -6.73 -6.96 2.06
CA LEU A 23 -5.59 -6.68 1.20
C LEU A 23 -4.94 -5.33 1.54
N ARG A 24 -5.73 -4.31 1.87
CA ARG A 24 -5.20 -3.02 2.36
C ARG A 24 -4.36 -3.21 3.61
N ASN A 25 -4.80 -4.05 4.55
CA ASN A 25 -4.05 -4.31 5.76
C ASN A 25 -2.72 -5.02 5.46
N ASP A 26 -2.69 -5.95 4.50
CA ASP A 26 -1.45 -6.59 4.05
C ASP A 26 -0.47 -5.55 3.48
N PHE A 27 -0.96 -4.66 2.62
CA PHE A 27 -0.15 -3.54 2.10
C PHE A 27 0.38 -2.63 3.23
N LEU A 28 -0.45 -2.30 4.22
CA LEU A 28 -0.04 -1.48 5.35
C LEU A 28 1.01 -2.19 6.21
N TYR A 29 0.86 -3.50 6.42
CA TYR A 29 1.84 -4.32 7.13
C TYR A 29 3.20 -4.26 6.44
N TYR A 30 3.27 -4.52 5.13
CA TYR A 30 4.53 -4.45 4.38
C TYR A 30 5.11 -3.02 4.34
N LEU A 31 4.27 -1.99 4.25
CA LEU A 31 4.73 -0.60 4.31
C LEU A 31 5.41 -0.30 5.66
N VAL A 32 4.83 -0.76 6.77
CA VAL A 32 5.44 -0.61 8.11
C VAL A 32 6.74 -1.39 8.21
N LEU A 33 6.77 -2.64 7.72
CA LEU A 33 7.97 -3.46 7.70
C LEU A 33 9.13 -2.77 6.96
N ARG A 34 8.89 -2.25 5.75
CA ARG A 34 9.92 -1.52 4.97
C ARG A 34 10.39 -0.24 5.66
N ILE A 35 9.50 0.46 6.36
CA ILE A 35 9.90 1.63 7.18
C ILE A 35 10.83 1.21 8.31
N GLN A 36 10.55 0.09 8.98
CA GLN A 36 11.38 -0.42 10.08
C GLN A 36 12.74 -0.93 9.61
N GLU A 37 12.82 -1.52 8.42
CA GLU A 37 14.07 -1.92 7.76
C GLU A 37 14.92 -0.71 7.31
N GLY A 38 14.37 0.50 7.36
CA GLY A 38 15.07 1.74 7.04
C GLY A 38 15.13 2.07 5.55
N SER A 39 14.64 1.19 4.68
CA SER A 39 14.59 1.37 3.22
C SER A 39 13.22 1.05 2.67
N LEU A 40 12.59 2.04 2.02
CA LEU A 40 11.40 1.81 1.22
C LEU A 40 11.83 1.07 -0.04
N LEU A 41 11.51 -0.22 -0.10
CA LEU A 41 11.68 -1.07 -1.28
C LEU A 41 10.38 -1.13 -2.08
N SER A 42 10.45 -1.63 -3.31
CA SER A 42 9.28 -1.90 -4.15
C SER A 42 8.17 -2.62 -3.37
N PRO A 43 6.89 -2.22 -3.53
CA PRO A 43 6.39 -1.17 -4.44
C PRO A 43 6.44 0.26 -3.84
N PHE A 44 6.89 0.41 -2.59
CA PHE A 44 6.78 1.65 -1.83
C PHE A 44 7.87 2.70 -2.10
N ASP A 45 8.87 2.33 -2.91
CA ASP A 45 9.95 3.19 -3.41
C ASP A 45 9.50 4.13 -4.55
N SER A 46 8.30 3.90 -5.09
CA SER A 46 7.70 4.68 -6.16
C SER A 46 6.32 5.21 -5.76
N THR A 47 5.76 6.11 -6.57
CA THR A 47 4.41 6.63 -6.32
C THR A 47 3.38 5.52 -6.51
N PRO A 48 2.34 5.45 -5.65
CA PRO A 48 1.28 4.46 -5.83
C PRO A 48 0.63 4.57 -7.22
N PRO A 49 0.26 3.45 -7.84
CA PRO A 49 -0.41 3.45 -9.13
C PRO A 49 -1.83 4.04 -9.04
N ASN A 50 -2.41 4.40 -10.18
CA ASN A 50 -3.79 4.90 -10.26
C ASN A 50 -4.80 3.76 -10.46
N ALA A 51 -4.70 2.68 -9.69
CA ALA A 51 -5.68 1.58 -9.78
C ALA A 51 -7.03 1.99 -9.16
N THR A 52 -8.12 1.55 -9.79
CA THR A 52 -9.49 1.75 -9.29
C THR A 52 -9.92 0.71 -8.27
N HIS A 53 -9.29 -0.47 -8.28
CA HIS A 53 -9.54 -1.54 -7.32
C HIS A 53 -8.24 -2.02 -6.68
N ILE A 54 -8.25 -2.24 -5.36
CA ILE A 54 -7.06 -2.74 -4.65
C ILE A 54 -6.62 -4.12 -5.14
N LYS A 55 -7.54 -4.92 -5.68
CA LYS A 55 -7.24 -6.26 -6.22
C LYS A 55 -6.25 -6.21 -7.39
N ASP A 56 -6.27 -5.11 -8.15
CA ASP A 56 -5.34 -4.90 -9.26
C ASP A 56 -3.90 -4.75 -8.75
N LEU A 57 -3.72 -4.45 -7.46
CA LEU A 57 -2.43 -4.30 -6.80
C LEU A 57 -1.92 -5.59 -6.18
N ALA A 58 -2.74 -6.66 -6.08
CA ALA A 58 -2.40 -7.85 -5.32
C ALA A 58 -1.06 -8.51 -5.75
N HIS A 59 -0.64 -8.30 -7.00
CA HIS A 59 0.62 -8.79 -7.55
C HIS A 59 1.88 -8.02 -7.11
N LEU A 60 1.72 -6.92 -6.36
CA LEU A 60 2.81 -6.03 -5.93
C LEU A 60 3.39 -6.37 -4.54
N ILE A 61 2.77 -7.30 -3.79
CA ILE A 61 3.20 -7.70 -2.45
C ILE A 61 3.49 -9.20 -2.37
#